data_AF-A0A924QIR0-F1
#
_entry.id   AF-A0A924QIR0-F1
#
_cell.length_a   1.000
_cell.length_b   1.000
_cell.length_c   1.000
_cell.angle_alpha   90.00
_cell.angle_beta   90.00
_cell.angle_gamma   90.00
#
_symmetry.space_group_name_H-M   'P 1'
#
loop_
_entity.id
_entity.type
_entity.pdbx_description
1 polymer ?
#
loop_
_entity_poly.entity_id
_entity_poly.type
_entity_poly.pdbx_seq_one_letter_code
_entity_poly.pdbx_strand_id
1 'polypeptide(L)'
;MNESSAIEVTLLQAFETTQPSSAHWTADDAAWATRLANSDMQGQSKRAGPSSKTDDESYIARRAHHAMQRLLPREAMLATWLQQGLRERASGGSWLALTVLATCALGLLADSIGSAQRINLLAPPLWLVLLWNALVYLLLMGQWVTHRFQSERRPGAVTRWAQQWMQRWTQRWTQKGLRPPRAQSAVHASPALSAFAALWMRRSAPLALSRAAVLLHAGSAALALGLIGGMYLRGLVLDYRASWESTFLSAQTAHAALSILLYPAAAAAHIELPNLAAFEALRDTAHYAPQTTQSARPDGGSGAAWIHLYAVTLGLFVVLPRTLLMLCSALRVRWKAQHIALPWSDEYFARLLRQRHGREASVRVVPYASAPSEQALAGLRAALAQTLGAELDFSVAAAVAYGAQDDASVTSGLPVGTSLAVALFDLTATPEAENHGRFVQQLAALVSTLAVIDESGFQRRFAATPQRLSQRQDAWRAWAGALGTQPVFVNLDQPDLRATERDLLAALHCPVRTPPA
;
A
#
# COMPACT_ATOMS: atom_id res chain seq x y z
N MET A 1 12.87 -8.26 -3.22
CA MET A 1 13.61 -7.71 -4.39
C MET A 1 13.75 -6.20 -4.26
N ASN A 2 14.74 -5.64 -4.97
CA ASN A 2 14.90 -4.19 -5.03
C ASN A 2 13.76 -3.49 -5.82
N GLU A 3 13.61 -2.19 -5.61
CA GLU A 3 12.53 -1.38 -6.18
C GLU A 3 12.53 -1.40 -7.72
N SER A 4 13.69 -1.30 -8.36
CA SER A 4 13.80 -1.29 -9.82
C SER A 4 13.30 -2.61 -10.43
N SER A 5 13.78 -3.76 -9.93
CA SER A 5 13.32 -5.07 -10.38
C SER A 5 11.82 -5.27 -10.08
N ALA A 6 11.34 -4.81 -8.94
CA ALA A 6 9.92 -4.89 -8.60
C ALA A 6 9.03 -4.09 -9.56
N ILE A 7 9.51 -2.93 -10.04
CA ILE A 7 8.82 -2.14 -11.06
C ILE A 7 8.75 -2.91 -12.37
N GLU A 8 9.88 -3.42 -12.86
CA GLU A 8 9.94 -4.20 -14.11
C GLU A 8 9.01 -5.43 -14.05
N VAL A 9 9.04 -6.18 -12.94
CA VAL A 9 8.16 -7.34 -12.74
C VAL A 9 6.69 -6.95 -12.71
N THR A 10 6.35 -5.87 -12.01
CA THR A 10 4.95 -5.41 -11.90
C THR A 10 4.44 -4.87 -13.24
N LEU A 11 5.32 -4.22 -14.01
CA LEU A 11 5.02 -3.74 -15.35
C LEU A 11 4.78 -4.91 -16.30
N LEU A 12 5.69 -5.89 -16.33
CA LEU A 12 5.53 -7.08 -17.16
C LEU A 12 4.24 -7.82 -16.82
N GLN A 13 3.96 -8.03 -15.53
CA GLN A 13 2.70 -8.63 -15.12
C GLN A 13 1.50 -7.85 -15.67
N ALA A 14 1.50 -6.53 -15.57
CA ALA A 14 0.40 -5.74 -16.10
C ALA A 14 0.23 -5.95 -17.60
N PHE A 15 1.29 -5.98 -18.40
CA PHE A 15 1.19 -6.25 -19.84
C PHE A 15 0.72 -7.68 -20.16
N GLU A 16 1.07 -8.67 -19.34
CA GLU A 16 0.67 -10.07 -19.53
C GLU A 16 -0.75 -10.38 -19.04
N THR A 17 -1.28 -9.63 -18.08
CA THR A 17 -2.60 -9.91 -17.48
C THR A 17 -3.71 -8.95 -17.93
N THR A 18 -3.38 -7.91 -18.70
CA THR A 18 -4.37 -6.90 -19.10
C THR A 18 -5.28 -7.41 -20.21
N GLN A 19 -6.56 -7.05 -20.12
CA GLN A 19 -7.52 -7.20 -21.20
C GLN A 19 -8.07 -5.83 -21.64
N PRO A 20 -8.18 -5.55 -22.95
CA PRO A 20 -7.69 -6.37 -24.06
C PRO A 20 -6.15 -6.48 -24.06
N SER A 21 -5.62 -7.55 -24.66
CA SER A 21 -4.18 -7.78 -24.76
C SER A 21 -3.47 -6.61 -25.45
N SER A 22 -2.32 -6.21 -24.91
CA SER A 22 -1.53 -5.12 -25.50
C SER A 22 -1.02 -5.49 -26.88
N ALA A 23 -1.18 -4.59 -27.86
CA ALA A 23 -0.60 -4.76 -29.19
C ALA A 23 0.95 -4.77 -29.18
N HIS A 24 1.56 -4.22 -28.12
CA HIS A 24 3.01 -4.07 -28.02
C HIS A 24 3.72 -5.25 -27.34
N TRP A 25 2.96 -6.23 -26.84
CA TRP A 25 3.48 -7.41 -26.12
C TRP A 25 2.81 -8.69 -26.61
N THR A 26 3.60 -9.63 -27.17
CA THR A 26 3.08 -10.88 -27.74
C THR A 26 3.53 -12.12 -26.95
N ALA A 27 2.90 -13.27 -27.24
CA ALA A 27 3.32 -14.56 -26.69
C ALA A 27 4.77 -14.93 -27.06
N ASP A 28 5.22 -14.55 -28.26
CA ASP A 28 6.60 -14.78 -28.71
C ASP A 28 7.61 -13.97 -27.90
N ASP A 29 7.26 -12.74 -27.50
CA ASP A 29 8.10 -11.93 -26.62
C ASP A 29 8.19 -12.53 -25.22
N ALA A 30 7.06 -13.02 -24.70
CA ALA A 30 7.00 -13.71 -23.42
C ALA A 30 7.86 -14.99 -23.43
N ALA A 31 7.78 -15.79 -24.50
CA ALA A 31 8.58 -16.99 -24.68
C ALA A 31 10.08 -16.69 -24.82
N TRP A 32 10.42 -15.62 -25.55
CA TRP A 32 11.80 -15.15 -25.68
C TRP A 32 12.41 -14.72 -24.34
N ALA A 33 11.67 -13.93 -23.54
CA ALA A 33 12.11 -13.48 -22.22
C ALA A 33 12.30 -14.67 -21.26
N THR A 34 11.40 -15.66 -21.31
CA THR A 34 11.52 -16.91 -20.54
C THR A 34 12.76 -17.71 -20.93
N ARG A 35 13.04 -17.87 -22.23
CA ARG A 35 14.25 -18.59 -22.70
C ARG A 35 15.54 -17.95 -22.21
N LEU A 36 15.65 -16.62 -22.30
CA LEU A 36 16.84 -15.90 -21.83
C LEU A 36 17.00 -15.94 -20.31
N ALA A 37 15.90 -15.84 -19.56
CA ALA A 37 15.95 -16.01 -18.12
C ALA A 37 16.43 -17.42 -17.73
N ASN A 38 15.96 -18.45 -18.43
CA ASN A 38 16.40 -19.83 -18.22
C ASN A 38 17.89 -20.02 -18.54
N SER A 39 18.40 -19.47 -19.66
CA SER A 39 19.82 -19.56 -19.99
C SER A 39 20.72 -18.86 -18.97
N ASP A 40 20.31 -17.69 -18.48
CA ASP A 40 21.04 -16.97 -17.43
C ASP A 40 21.08 -17.77 -16.11
N MET A 41 19.95 -18.35 -15.72
CA MET A 41 19.86 -19.13 -14.49
C MET A 41 20.63 -20.45 -14.57
N GLN A 42 20.69 -21.11 -15.74
CA GLN A 42 21.54 -22.29 -15.95
C GLN A 42 23.03 -21.96 -15.80
N GLY A 43 23.46 -20.78 -16.26
CA GLY A 43 24.82 -20.29 -16.05
C GLY A 43 25.17 -20.05 -14.57
N GLN A 44 24.18 -19.69 -13.74
CA GLN A 44 24.34 -19.45 -12.30
C GLN A 44 24.21 -20.71 -11.44
N SER A 45 23.29 -21.63 -11.78
CA SER A 45 23.09 -22.88 -11.05
C SER A 45 24.29 -23.83 -11.18
N LYS A 46 25.09 -23.74 -12.25
CA LYS A 46 26.41 -24.42 -12.30
C LYS A 46 27.39 -23.95 -11.22
N ARG A 47 27.14 -22.81 -10.57
CA ARG A 47 27.99 -22.22 -9.50
C ARG A 47 27.35 -22.27 -8.11
N ALA A 48 26.06 -22.56 -7.98
CA ALA A 48 25.32 -22.52 -6.72
C ALA A 48 24.43 -23.76 -6.58
N GLY A 49 24.39 -24.33 -5.36
CA GLY A 49 23.68 -25.58 -5.01
C GLY A 49 22.14 -25.52 -5.16
N PRO A 50 21.38 -26.44 -4.51
CA PRO A 50 19.96 -26.67 -4.81
C PRO A 50 19.08 -25.42 -4.69
N SER A 51 18.03 -25.37 -5.52
CA SER A 51 17.17 -24.20 -5.77
C SER A 51 16.54 -23.64 -4.51
N SER A 52 16.86 -22.38 -4.22
CA SER A 52 16.36 -21.61 -3.09
C SER A 52 15.25 -20.64 -3.53
N LYS A 53 14.43 -20.16 -2.57
CA LYS A 53 13.48 -19.06 -2.79
C LYS A 53 14.13 -17.81 -3.42
N THR A 54 15.41 -17.59 -3.14
CA THR A 54 16.22 -16.51 -3.73
C THR A 54 16.46 -16.72 -5.23
N ASP A 55 16.55 -17.97 -5.68
CA ASP A 55 16.69 -18.29 -7.09
C ASP A 55 15.40 -18.01 -7.85
N ASP A 56 14.24 -18.31 -7.25
CA ASP A 56 12.91 -17.98 -7.81
C ASP A 56 12.71 -16.49 -7.98
N GLU A 57 13.11 -15.70 -6.98
CA GLU A 57 13.10 -14.25 -7.07
C GLU A 57 14.04 -13.72 -8.17
N SER A 58 15.24 -14.30 -8.27
CA SER A 58 16.23 -13.92 -9.29
C SER A 58 15.77 -14.26 -10.71
N TYR A 59 15.14 -15.42 -10.91
CA TYR A 59 14.58 -15.81 -12.20
C TYR A 59 13.48 -14.84 -12.65
N ILE A 60 12.51 -14.53 -11.78
CA ILE A 60 11.42 -13.61 -12.09
C ILE A 60 11.96 -12.21 -12.43
N ALA A 61 12.94 -11.73 -11.66
CA ALA A 61 13.58 -10.44 -11.94
C ALA A 61 14.32 -10.43 -13.30
N ARG A 62 15.07 -11.49 -13.63
CA ARG A 62 15.76 -11.61 -14.93
C ARG A 62 14.79 -11.70 -16.09
N ARG A 63 13.71 -12.47 -15.96
CA ARG A 63 12.66 -12.56 -16.99
C ARG A 63 12.05 -11.20 -17.26
N ALA A 64 11.71 -10.45 -16.21
CA ALA A 64 11.20 -9.10 -16.34
C ALA A 64 12.21 -8.16 -17.01
N HIS A 65 13.47 -8.23 -16.60
CA HIS A 65 14.53 -7.42 -17.19
C HIS A 65 14.71 -7.67 -18.69
N HIS A 66 14.76 -8.94 -19.11
CA HIS A 66 14.82 -9.29 -20.53
C HIS A 66 13.57 -8.80 -21.27
N ALA A 67 12.38 -9.01 -20.72
CA ALA A 67 11.14 -8.51 -21.32
C ALA A 67 11.15 -7.00 -21.60
N MET A 68 11.74 -6.19 -20.71
CA MET A 68 11.87 -4.75 -20.91
C MET A 68 12.66 -4.41 -22.19
N GLN A 69 13.62 -5.23 -22.60
CA GLN A 69 14.42 -4.98 -23.82
C GLN A 69 13.57 -4.99 -25.10
N ARG A 70 12.47 -5.75 -25.13
CA ARG A 70 11.52 -5.75 -26.26
C ARG A 70 10.35 -4.78 -26.06
N LEU A 71 9.93 -4.58 -24.82
CA LEU A 71 8.79 -3.74 -24.49
C LEU A 71 9.12 -2.25 -24.62
N LEU A 72 10.26 -1.80 -24.08
CA LEU A 72 10.62 -0.38 -24.04
C LEU A 72 10.82 0.26 -25.42
N PRO A 73 11.43 -0.40 -26.43
CA PRO A 73 11.53 0.18 -27.77
C PRO A 73 10.18 0.39 -28.46
N ARG A 74 9.16 -0.39 -28.08
CA ARG A 74 7.81 -0.31 -28.66
C ARG A 74 6.90 0.67 -27.92
N GLU A 75 7.28 1.06 -26.71
CA GLU A 75 6.53 1.95 -25.81
C GLU A 75 7.42 3.13 -25.35
N ALA A 76 7.65 4.10 -26.25
CA ALA A 76 8.54 5.23 -26.01
C ALA A 76 8.14 6.08 -24.77
N MET A 77 6.82 6.21 -24.52
CA MET A 77 6.32 6.88 -23.31
C MET A 77 6.74 6.14 -22.03
N LEU A 78 6.71 4.81 -22.06
CA LEU A 78 7.09 3.97 -20.92
C LEU A 78 8.59 4.03 -20.64
N ALA A 79 9.40 3.99 -21.70
CA ALA A 79 10.85 4.16 -21.60
C ALA A 79 11.22 5.52 -20.97
N THR A 80 10.56 6.59 -21.43
CA THR A 80 10.77 7.94 -20.90
C THR A 80 10.34 8.02 -19.44
N TRP A 81 9.20 7.42 -19.08
CA TRP A 81 8.69 7.40 -17.71
C TRP A 81 9.61 6.63 -16.76
N LEU A 82 10.12 5.46 -17.15
CA LEU A 82 11.06 4.69 -16.32
C LEU A 82 12.37 5.46 -16.10
N GLN A 83 12.91 6.09 -17.14
CA GLN A 83 14.11 6.91 -17.04
C GLN A 83 13.88 8.15 -16.15
N GLN A 84 12.74 8.82 -16.28
CA GLN A 84 12.36 9.94 -15.40
C GLN A 84 12.19 9.46 -13.96
N GLY A 85 11.53 8.34 -13.73
CA GLY A 85 11.37 7.77 -12.39
C GLY A 85 12.70 7.40 -11.74
N LEU A 86 13.69 6.92 -12.51
CA LEU A 86 15.05 6.68 -12.00
C LEU A 86 15.75 7.99 -11.61
N ARG A 87 15.60 9.04 -12.43
CA ARG A 87 16.11 10.38 -12.11
C ARG A 87 15.42 10.98 -10.88
N GLU A 88 14.11 10.82 -10.74
CA GLU A 88 13.35 11.28 -9.58
C GLU A 88 13.71 10.52 -8.29
N ARG A 89 14.01 9.22 -8.39
CA ARG A 89 14.52 8.43 -7.26
C ARG A 89 15.92 8.89 -6.85
N ALA A 90 16.78 9.21 -7.81
CA ALA A 90 18.09 9.80 -7.55
C ALA A 90 17.98 11.22 -6.99
N SER A 91 16.99 12.01 -7.44
CA SER A 91 16.66 13.34 -6.93
C SER A 91 15.67 13.30 -5.75
N GLY A 92 15.51 12.17 -5.07
CA GLY A 92 14.73 12.10 -3.82
C GLY A 92 15.20 13.13 -2.78
N GLY A 93 16.48 13.53 -2.85
CA GLY A 93 17.03 14.65 -2.09
C GLY A 93 16.45 16.02 -2.46
N SER A 94 16.03 16.26 -3.70
CA SER A 94 15.46 17.55 -4.15
C SER A 94 14.08 17.83 -3.55
N TRP A 95 13.20 16.83 -3.47
CA TRP A 95 11.90 16.99 -2.79
C TRP A 95 12.04 17.17 -1.29
N LEU A 96 12.98 16.44 -0.68
CA LEU A 96 13.34 16.62 0.72
C LEU A 96 13.87 18.04 0.96
N ALA A 97 14.82 18.50 0.15
CA ALA A 97 15.38 19.84 0.22
C ALA A 97 14.30 20.91 0.03
N LEU A 98 13.43 20.78 -0.98
CA LEU A 98 12.32 21.71 -1.22
C LEU A 98 11.37 21.75 -0.02
N THR A 99 11.03 20.59 0.55
CA THR A 99 10.16 20.51 1.74
C THR A 99 10.82 21.19 2.94
N VAL A 100 12.11 20.92 3.19
CA VAL A 100 12.89 21.52 4.28
C VAL A 100 12.99 23.03 4.10
N LEU A 101 13.34 23.52 2.90
CA LEU A 101 13.45 24.94 2.60
C LEU A 101 12.10 25.65 2.75
N ALA A 102 11.03 25.10 2.16
CA ALA A 102 9.70 25.71 2.22
C ALA A 102 9.16 25.77 3.66
N THR A 103 9.32 24.70 4.43
CA THR A 103 8.84 24.67 5.83
C THR A 103 9.72 25.48 6.78
N CYS A 104 11.04 25.51 6.57
CA CYS A 104 11.94 26.41 7.30
C CYS A 104 11.60 27.88 7.04
N ALA A 105 11.41 28.26 5.76
CA ALA A 105 10.97 29.60 5.39
C ALA A 105 9.61 29.93 6.02
N LEU A 106 8.66 29.00 6.01
CA LEU A 106 7.36 29.17 6.68
C LEU A 106 7.54 29.38 8.19
N GLY A 107 8.46 28.66 8.83
CA GLY A 107 8.78 28.85 10.25
C GLY A 107 9.39 30.21 10.55
N LEU A 108 10.34 30.65 9.73
CA LEU A 108 10.94 31.98 9.81
C LEU A 108 9.89 33.10 9.68
N LEU A 109 8.93 32.93 8.78
CA LEU A 109 7.84 33.88 8.55
C LEU A 109 6.70 33.76 9.57
N ALA A 110 6.49 32.60 10.20
CA ALA A 110 5.42 32.42 11.18
C ALA A 110 5.63 33.29 12.43
N ASP A 111 6.90 33.51 12.81
CA ASP A 111 7.25 34.44 13.88
C ASP A 111 6.95 35.90 13.48
N SER A 112 6.78 36.20 12.18
CA SER A 112 6.55 37.55 11.70
C SER A 112 5.17 38.15 11.96
N ILE A 113 4.25 37.37 12.52
CA ILE A 113 2.84 37.71 12.70
C ILE A 113 2.58 38.36 14.09
N GLY A 114 3.61 38.53 14.93
CA GLY A 114 3.51 39.12 16.29
C GLY A 114 3.96 40.60 16.43
N SER A 115 3.61 41.21 17.57
CA SER A 115 3.92 42.61 17.92
C SER A 115 5.43 42.93 17.91
N ALA A 116 5.79 44.13 17.44
CA ALA A 116 7.13 44.50 16.99
C ALA A 116 8.29 44.46 18.02
N GLN A 117 8.05 44.35 19.33
CA GLN A 117 9.12 44.41 20.36
C GLN A 117 8.86 43.54 21.62
N ARG A 118 7.88 42.63 21.60
CA ARG A 118 7.52 41.81 22.78
C ARG A 118 7.33 40.34 22.43
N ILE A 119 7.83 39.46 23.30
CA ILE A 119 7.61 38.01 23.24
C ILE A 119 6.50 37.68 24.24
N ASN A 120 5.30 37.38 23.73
CA ASN A 120 4.24 36.86 24.60
C ASN A 120 4.57 35.40 24.96
N LEU A 121 4.82 35.14 26.24
CA LEU A 121 5.16 33.82 26.76
C LEU A 121 4.03 32.78 26.61
N LEU A 122 2.79 33.26 26.47
CA LEU A 122 1.61 32.44 26.21
C LEU A 122 1.18 32.49 24.73
N ALA A 123 2.07 32.90 23.82
CA ALA A 123 1.77 33.01 22.40
C ALA A 123 1.17 31.70 21.84
N PRO A 124 -0.06 31.73 21.28
CA PRO A 124 -0.72 30.54 20.76
C PRO A 124 0.09 29.70 19.75
N PRO A 125 0.89 30.30 18.83
CA PRO A 125 1.63 29.51 17.83
C PRO A 125 2.63 28.51 18.43
N LEU A 126 3.36 28.89 19.48
CA LEU A 126 4.40 28.03 20.06
C LEU A 126 3.78 26.86 20.84
N TRP A 127 2.75 27.14 21.62
CA TRP A 127 1.97 26.12 22.33
C TRP A 127 1.25 25.17 21.35
N LEU A 128 0.72 25.67 20.24
CA LEU A 128 0.11 24.84 19.20
C LEU A 128 1.12 23.85 18.60
N VAL A 129 2.34 24.32 18.29
CA VAL A 129 3.40 23.45 17.77
C VAL A 129 3.76 22.35 18.79
N LEU A 130 3.92 22.71 20.06
CA LEU A 130 4.24 21.74 21.11
C LEU A 130 3.12 20.72 21.33
N LEU A 131 1.87 21.19 21.46
CA LEU A 131 0.71 20.34 21.66
C LEU A 131 0.50 19.37 20.50
N TRP A 132 0.65 19.86 19.26
CA TRP A 132 0.58 19.03 18.07
C TRP A 132 1.67 17.96 18.06
N ASN A 133 2.89 18.30 18.46
CA ASN A 133 3.98 17.33 18.58
C ASN A 133 3.70 16.27 19.65
N ALA A 134 3.24 16.69 20.82
CA ALA A 134 2.85 15.77 21.89
C ALA A 134 1.75 14.79 21.43
N LEU A 135 0.71 15.29 20.75
CA LEU A 135 -0.35 14.47 20.17
C LEU A 135 0.21 13.44 19.19
N VAL A 136 1.07 13.85 18.26
CA VAL A 136 1.69 12.94 17.29
C VAL A 136 2.51 11.85 18.00
N TYR A 137 3.28 12.20 19.04
CA TYR A 137 4.07 11.20 19.78
C TYR A 137 3.19 10.22 20.54
N LEU A 138 2.10 10.69 21.16
CA LEU A 138 1.12 9.81 21.81
C LEU A 138 0.49 8.84 20.81
N LEU A 139 0.14 9.32 19.61
CA LEU A 139 -0.40 8.46 18.54
C LEU A 139 0.62 7.41 18.07
N LEU A 140 1.87 7.81 17.86
CA LEU A 140 2.95 6.89 17.47
C LEU A 140 3.25 5.86 18.57
N MET A 141 3.26 6.28 19.83
CA MET A 141 3.43 5.39 20.97
C MET A 141 2.28 4.39 21.08
N GLY A 142 1.03 4.85 20.92
CA GLY A 142 -0.14 3.98 20.91
C GLY A 142 -0.10 2.94 19.79
N GLN A 143 0.34 3.33 18.58
CA GLN A 143 0.56 2.39 17.47
C GLN A 143 1.64 1.36 17.77
N TRP A 144 2.74 1.78 18.39
CA TRP A 144 3.83 0.87 18.78
C TRP A 144 3.38 -0.13 19.84
N VAL A 145 2.70 0.32 20.91
CA VAL A 145 2.16 -0.53 21.97
C VAL A 145 1.14 -1.52 21.39
N THR A 146 0.17 -1.05 20.62
CA THR A 146 -0.84 -1.93 20.01
C THR A 146 -0.22 -2.99 19.10
N HIS A 147 0.79 -2.65 18.28
CA HIS A 147 1.50 -3.61 17.46
C HIS A 147 2.36 -4.60 18.26
N ARG A 148 2.86 -4.21 19.45
CA ARG A 148 3.72 -5.06 20.28
C ARG A 148 2.95 -6.08 21.12
N PHE A 149 1.74 -5.72 21.53
CA PHE A 149 0.87 -6.55 22.39
C PHE A 149 -0.25 -7.27 21.62
N GLN A 150 -0.48 -6.96 20.34
CA GLN A 150 -1.43 -7.71 19.49
C GLN A 150 -0.69 -8.73 18.64
N SER A 151 -0.53 -9.94 19.18
CA SER A 151 -0.43 -11.15 18.36
C SER A 151 -1.84 -11.44 17.83
N GLU A 152 -2.01 -11.41 16.51
CA GLU A 152 -3.15 -11.97 15.75
C GLU A 152 -4.56 -11.34 15.92
N ARG A 153 -4.77 -10.29 16.73
CA ARG A 153 -6.11 -9.66 16.83
C ARG A 153 -6.31 -8.53 15.82
N ARG A 154 -7.45 -8.61 15.11
CA ARG A 154 -7.90 -7.66 14.07
C ARG A 154 -7.70 -6.21 14.52
N PRO A 155 -7.25 -5.29 13.63
CA PRO A 155 -7.11 -3.89 13.96
C PRO A 155 -8.43 -3.33 14.52
N GLY A 156 -8.35 -2.65 15.67
CA GLY A 156 -9.49 -2.03 16.34
C GLY A 156 -10.27 -1.08 15.43
N ALA A 157 -11.54 -0.83 15.74
CA ALA A 157 -12.44 -0.01 14.92
C ALA A 157 -11.87 1.38 14.58
N VAL A 158 -11.13 1.99 15.52
CA VAL A 158 -10.48 3.31 15.33
C VAL A 158 -9.28 3.21 14.39
N THR A 159 -8.44 2.17 14.49
CA THR A 159 -7.34 1.95 13.55
C THR A 159 -7.83 1.60 12.15
N ARG A 160 -8.94 0.84 12.05
CA ARG A 160 -9.60 0.58 10.77
C ARG A 160 -10.24 1.84 10.19
N TRP A 161 -10.88 2.66 11.02
CA TRP A 161 -11.44 3.93 10.60
C TRP A 161 -10.35 4.91 10.15
N ALA A 162 -9.24 5.02 10.88
CA ALA A 162 -8.10 5.86 10.51
C ALA A 162 -7.41 5.33 9.24
N GLN A 163 -7.23 4.02 9.10
CA GLN A 163 -6.71 3.40 7.88
C GLN A 163 -7.66 3.58 6.70
N GLN A 164 -8.97 3.40 6.88
CA GLN A 164 -9.98 3.60 5.84
C GLN A 164 -10.13 5.08 5.48
N TRP A 165 -10.08 5.98 6.46
CA TRP A 165 -10.12 7.41 6.24
C TRP A 165 -8.86 7.86 5.50
N MET A 166 -7.67 7.41 5.94
CA MET A 166 -6.41 7.67 5.25
C MET A 166 -6.34 7.01 3.87
N GLN A 167 -6.94 5.84 3.66
CA GLN A 167 -7.10 5.20 2.34
C GLN A 167 -8.09 5.98 1.46
N ARG A 168 -9.20 6.48 2.01
CA ARG A 168 -10.17 7.32 1.27
C ARG A 168 -9.60 8.69 0.95
N TRP A 169 -8.82 9.27 1.87
CA TRP A 169 -8.16 10.57 1.70
C TRP A 169 -7.03 10.45 0.69
N THR A 170 -6.19 9.42 0.79
CA THR A 170 -5.17 9.12 -0.22
C THR A 170 -5.84 8.81 -1.56
N GLN A 171 -6.86 7.94 -1.64
CA GLN A 171 -7.59 7.67 -2.90
C GLN A 171 -8.17 8.95 -3.54
N ARG A 172 -8.76 9.86 -2.76
CA ARG A 172 -9.29 11.14 -3.26
C ARG A 172 -8.20 12.09 -3.73
N TRP A 173 -7.09 12.19 -3.00
CA TRP A 173 -5.93 12.99 -3.40
C TRP A 173 -5.12 12.35 -4.54
N THR A 174 -5.12 11.03 -4.68
CA THR A 174 -4.41 10.33 -5.77
C THR A 174 -5.24 10.26 -7.04
N GLN A 175 -6.57 10.11 -6.96
CA GLN A 175 -7.42 10.21 -8.16
C GLN A 175 -7.41 11.63 -8.76
N LYS A 176 -7.21 12.67 -7.94
CA LYS A 176 -7.08 14.06 -8.40
C LYS A 176 -5.63 14.54 -8.62
N GLY A 177 -4.66 14.02 -7.87
CA GLY A 177 -3.26 14.49 -7.84
C GLY A 177 -2.21 13.54 -8.43
N LEU A 178 -2.56 12.27 -8.68
CA LEU A 178 -1.75 11.33 -9.50
C LEU A 178 -2.34 11.14 -10.90
N ARG A 179 -3.09 12.13 -11.41
CA ARG A 179 -2.95 12.42 -12.84
C ARG A 179 -1.61 13.15 -12.96
N PRO A 180 -0.58 12.57 -13.59
CA PRO A 180 0.62 13.33 -13.93
C PRO A 180 0.19 14.71 -14.48
N PRO A 181 0.86 15.82 -14.13
CA PRO A 181 0.51 17.15 -14.63
C PRO A 181 0.53 17.25 -16.18
N ARG A 182 1.00 16.20 -16.88
CA ARG A 182 0.91 16.02 -18.35
C ARG A 182 0.06 14.84 -18.84
N ALA A 183 -0.52 14.03 -17.96
CA ALA A 183 -1.45 12.96 -18.33
C ALA A 183 -2.89 13.44 -18.53
N GLN A 184 -3.16 14.75 -18.41
CA GLN A 184 -4.42 15.31 -18.92
C GLN A 184 -4.47 15.26 -20.46
N SER A 185 -3.34 15.04 -21.14
CA SER A 185 -3.29 14.68 -22.56
C SER A 185 -3.39 13.16 -22.82
N ALA A 186 -3.42 12.32 -21.78
CA ALA A 186 -3.55 10.86 -21.91
C ALA A 186 -5.02 10.44 -21.78
N VAL A 187 -5.85 10.88 -22.72
CA VAL A 187 -7.22 10.35 -22.90
C VAL A 187 -7.19 8.88 -23.38
N HIS A 188 -6.01 8.33 -23.70
CA HIS A 188 -5.79 6.92 -24.02
C HIS A 188 -4.58 6.33 -23.26
N ALA A 189 -4.60 6.33 -21.92
CA ALA A 189 -3.65 5.49 -21.19
C ALA A 189 -3.93 4.02 -21.55
N SER A 190 -2.93 3.31 -22.09
CA SER A 190 -3.01 1.87 -22.38
C SER A 190 -3.61 1.14 -21.17
N PRO A 191 -4.57 0.22 -21.35
CA PRO A 191 -5.14 -0.58 -20.27
C PRO A 191 -4.06 -1.22 -19.38
N ALA A 192 -2.90 -1.58 -19.96
CA ALA A 192 -1.78 -2.15 -19.23
C ALA A 192 -1.11 -1.17 -18.26
N LEU A 193 -0.99 0.11 -18.63
CA LEU A 193 -0.43 1.14 -17.75
C LEU A 193 -1.38 1.44 -16.58
N SER A 194 -2.69 1.36 -16.80
CA SER A 194 -3.68 1.50 -15.73
C SER A 194 -3.62 0.34 -14.73
N ALA A 195 -3.50 -0.90 -15.23
CA ALA A 195 -3.31 -2.10 -14.42
C ALA A 195 -1.99 -2.04 -13.64
N PHE A 196 -0.91 -1.59 -14.28
CA PHE A 196 0.37 -1.35 -13.63
C PHE A 196 0.24 -0.36 -12.48
N ALA A 197 -0.39 0.79 -12.69
CA ALA A 197 -0.55 1.81 -11.65
C ALA A 197 -1.29 1.25 -10.43
N ALA A 198 -2.34 0.45 -10.64
CA ALA A 198 -3.10 -0.19 -9.57
C ALA A 198 -2.26 -1.24 -8.82
N LEU A 199 -1.55 -2.13 -9.53
CA LEU A 199 -0.68 -3.15 -8.93
C LEU A 199 0.48 -2.51 -8.16
N TRP A 200 1.15 -1.54 -8.77
CA TRP A 200 2.29 -0.85 -8.17
C TRP A 200 1.90 -0.06 -6.94
N MET A 201 0.74 0.61 -6.95
CA MET A 201 0.26 1.35 -5.78
C MET A 201 0.05 0.43 -4.57
N ARG A 202 -0.50 -0.77 -4.79
CA ARG A 202 -0.68 -1.77 -3.72
C ARG A 202 0.65 -2.30 -3.20
N ARG A 203 1.59 -2.62 -4.09
CA ARG A 203 2.92 -3.19 -3.73
C ARG A 203 3.83 -2.18 -3.06
N SER A 204 3.83 -0.93 -3.54
CA SER A 204 4.71 0.14 -3.06
C SER A 204 4.15 0.94 -1.88
N ALA A 205 2.90 0.71 -1.47
CA ALA A 205 2.25 1.45 -0.38
C ALA A 205 3.11 1.53 0.91
N PRO A 206 3.72 0.43 1.42
CA PRO A 206 4.57 0.51 2.61
C PRO A 206 5.82 1.39 2.42
N LEU A 207 6.39 1.38 1.21
CA LEU A 207 7.55 2.21 0.86
C LEU A 207 7.14 3.67 0.72
N ALA A 208 6.03 3.94 0.03
CA ALA A 208 5.47 5.28 -0.16
C ALA A 208 5.12 5.95 1.18
N LEU A 209 4.51 5.21 2.10
CA LEU A 209 4.22 5.69 3.46
C LEU A 209 5.50 6.03 4.24
N SER A 210 6.56 5.24 4.07
CA SER A 210 7.84 5.51 4.73
C SER A 210 8.52 6.76 4.14
N ARG A 211 8.41 6.99 2.83
CA ARG A 211 8.89 8.23 2.16
C ARG A 211 8.12 9.46 2.63
N ALA A 212 6.80 9.35 2.74
CA ALA A 212 5.96 10.43 3.27
C ALA A 212 6.32 10.76 4.72
N ALA A 213 6.58 9.74 5.55
CA ALA A 213 7.03 9.94 6.94
C ALA A 213 8.35 10.72 7.01
N VAL A 214 9.33 10.42 6.15
CA VAL A 214 10.58 11.20 6.07
C VAL A 214 10.29 12.67 5.80
N LEU A 215 9.47 12.99 4.78
CA LEU A 215 9.13 14.36 4.43
C LEU A 215 8.38 15.09 5.56
N LEU A 216 7.42 14.43 6.20
CA LEU A 216 6.65 15.02 7.31
C LEU A 216 7.53 15.31 8.53
N HIS A 217 8.41 14.38 8.91
CA HIS A 217 9.32 14.59 10.04
C HIS A 217 10.38 15.64 9.72
N ALA A 218 10.97 15.62 8.52
CA ALA A 218 11.92 16.62 8.07
C ALA A 218 11.29 18.01 8.01
N GLY A 219 10.10 18.13 7.42
CA GLY A 219 9.36 19.39 7.35
C GLY A 219 8.98 19.93 8.72
N SER A 220 8.57 19.07 9.66
CA SER A 220 8.27 19.49 11.03
C SER A 220 9.51 19.95 11.80
N ALA A 221 10.66 19.30 11.62
CA ALA A 221 11.93 19.71 12.23
C ALA A 221 12.42 21.05 11.63
N ALA A 222 12.34 21.18 10.31
CA ALA A 222 12.71 22.39 9.59
C ALA A 222 11.81 23.58 9.95
N LEU A 223 10.50 23.38 10.09
CA LEU A 223 9.58 24.39 10.59
C LEU A 223 10.00 24.91 11.98
N ALA A 224 10.32 24.00 12.91
CA ALA A 224 10.77 24.37 14.25
C ALA A 224 12.13 25.10 14.22
N LEU A 225 13.07 24.66 13.38
CA LEU A 225 14.33 25.38 13.16
C LEU A 225 14.10 26.77 12.57
N GLY A 226 13.14 26.92 11.66
CA GLY A 226 12.74 28.21 11.12
C GLY A 226 12.16 29.14 12.19
N LEU A 227 11.29 28.63 13.06
CA LEU A 227 10.77 29.39 14.22
C LEU A 227 11.91 29.83 15.15
N ILE A 228 12.84 28.93 15.48
CA ILE A 228 14.02 29.23 16.28
C ILE A 228 14.86 30.32 15.62
N GLY A 229 15.16 30.17 14.32
CA GLY A 229 15.90 31.16 13.54
C GLY A 229 15.22 32.52 13.49
N GLY A 230 13.89 32.55 13.38
CA GLY A 230 13.09 33.77 13.39
C GLY A 230 13.21 34.52 14.71
N MET A 231 13.02 33.81 15.82
CA MET A 231 13.17 34.38 17.17
C MET A 231 14.57 34.97 17.40
N TYR A 232 15.64 34.26 17.02
CA TYR A 232 17.01 34.79 17.16
C TYR A 232 17.30 35.96 16.23
N LEU A 233 16.88 35.90 14.95
CA LEU A 233 17.13 36.97 13.99
C LEU A 233 16.51 38.28 14.46
N ARG A 234 15.30 38.21 15.00
CA ARG A 234 14.63 39.38 15.54
C ARG A 234 15.22 39.80 16.89
N GLY A 235 15.60 38.86 17.74
CA GLY A 235 16.34 39.10 18.99
C GLY A 235 17.66 39.87 18.82
N LEU A 236 18.29 39.76 17.64
CA LEU A 236 19.50 40.53 17.31
C LEU A 236 19.21 41.98 16.91
N VAL A 237 18.03 42.27 16.36
CA VAL A 237 17.68 43.57 15.78
C VAL A 237 16.79 44.40 16.72
N LEU A 238 15.99 43.75 17.57
CA LEU A 238 14.97 44.37 18.41
C LEU A 238 15.26 44.10 19.90
N ASP A 239 15.02 45.10 20.76
CA ASP A 239 15.04 44.93 22.22
C ASP A 239 13.81 44.14 22.68
N TYR A 240 13.85 42.82 22.54
CA TYR A 240 12.76 41.96 22.95
C TYR A 240 12.62 41.92 24.46
N ARG A 241 11.39 42.18 24.91
CA ARG A 241 11.00 41.99 26.29
C ARG A 241 10.00 40.86 26.39
N ALA A 242 10.22 39.97 27.36
CA ALA A 242 9.24 38.93 27.67
C ALA A 242 8.05 39.55 28.40
N SER A 243 6.85 39.20 27.98
CA SER A 243 5.61 39.55 28.66
C SER A 243 4.63 38.38 28.62
N TRP A 244 3.65 38.35 29.51
CA TRP A 244 2.55 37.40 29.40
C TRP A 244 1.21 38.09 29.65
N GLU A 245 0.19 37.58 28.95
CA GLU A 245 -1.17 38.10 29.02
C GLU A 245 -2.15 36.92 28.94
N SER A 246 -3.19 36.94 29.78
CA SER A 246 -4.29 35.99 29.68
C SER A 246 -5.55 36.56 30.32
N THR A 247 -6.68 36.43 29.62
CA THR A 247 -8.01 36.74 30.18
C THR A 247 -8.51 35.63 31.11
N PHE A 248 -8.02 34.39 30.93
CA PHE A 248 -8.55 33.20 31.59
C PHE A 248 -7.63 32.61 32.66
N LEU A 249 -6.31 32.76 32.50
CA LEU A 249 -5.33 32.13 33.40
C LEU A 249 -4.88 33.11 34.48
N SER A 250 -4.86 32.62 35.72
CA SER A 250 -4.20 33.32 36.82
C SER A 250 -2.67 33.29 36.65
N ALA A 251 -1.95 34.21 37.31
CA ALA A 251 -0.48 34.22 37.32
C ALA A 251 0.09 32.90 37.83
N GLN A 252 -0.52 32.32 38.87
CA GLN A 252 -0.13 31.04 39.43
C GLN A 252 -0.29 29.89 38.40
N THR A 253 -1.41 29.84 37.69
CA THR A 253 -1.67 28.80 36.69
C THR A 253 -0.73 28.93 35.48
N ALA A 254 -0.53 30.15 34.98
CA ALA A 254 0.38 30.42 33.86
C ALA A 254 1.83 30.10 34.23
N HIS A 255 2.28 30.50 35.43
CA HIS A 255 3.62 30.21 35.95
C HIS A 255 3.84 28.71 36.09
N ALA A 256 2.89 27.97 36.66
CA ALA A 256 2.99 26.52 36.80
C ALA A 256 3.09 25.81 35.43
N ALA A 257 2.23 26.20 34.47
CA ALA A 257 2.23 25.62 33.13
C ALA A 257 3.55 25.88 32.39
N LEU A 258 4.05 27.13 32.43
CA LEU A 258 5.35 27.47 31.84
C LEU A 258 6.51 26.77 32.53
N SER A 259 6.48 26.68 33.86
CA SER A 259 7.53 26.01 34.63
C SER A 259 7.63 24.53 34.25
N ILE A 260 6.49 23.82 34.15
CA ILE A 260 6.47 22.42 33.71
C ILE A 260 7.03 22.27 32.30
N LEU A 261 6.61 23.16 31.38
CA LEU A 261 7.04 23.10 29.98
C LEU A 261 8.53 23.40 29.81
N LEU A 262 9.02 24.45 30.47
CA LEU A 262 10.37 24.98 30.28
C LEU A 262 11.40 24.33 31.21
N TYR A 263 10.99 23.64 32.28
CA TYR A 263 11.92 23.01 33.23
C TYR A 263 13.00 22.13 32.57
N PRO A 264 12.68 21.26 31.58
CA PRO A 264 13.71 20.47 30.89
C PRO A 264 14.71 21.33 30.14
N ALA A 265 14.25 22.43 29.54
CA ALA A 265 15.11 23.37 28.83
C ALA A 265 15.95 24.22 29.79
N ALA A 266 15.37 24.66 30.91
CA ALA A 266 16.06 25.38 31.97
C ALA A 266 17.19 24.53 32.57
N ALA A 267 16.92 23.25 32.85
CA ALA A 267 17.92 22.31 33.32
C ALA A 267 19.03 22.06 32.27
N ALA A 268 18.66 21.89 30.99
CA ALA A 268 19.62 21.66 29.91
C ALA A 268 20.48 22.88 29.56
N ALA A 269 19.93 24.09 29.69
CA ALA A 269 20.60 25.35 29.37
C ALA A 269 21.26 26.00 30.60
N HIS A 270 21.07 25.45 31.80
CA HIS A 270 21.45 26.06 33.07
C HIS A 270 20.92 27.50 33.24
N ILE A 271 19.66 27.73 32.83
CA ILE A 271 18.98 29.02 32.97
C ILE A 271 17.94 28.89 34.09
N GLU A 272 18.04 29.72 35.12
CA GLU A 272 17.06 29.73 36.21
C GLU A 272 15.71 30.28 35.75
N LEU A 273 14.63 29.59 36.12
CA LEU A 273 13.27 30.07 35.89
C LEU A 273 12.89 31.09 36.96
N PRO A 274 12.18 32.19 36.61
CA PRO A 274 11.74 33.16 37.58
C PRO A 274 10.78 32.54 38.59
N ASN A 275 10.88 32.97 39.85
CA ASN A 275 9.89 32.64 40.87
C ASN A 275 8.53 33.29 40.54
N LEU A 276 7.47 32.91 41.26
CA LEU A 276 6.11 33.37 40.96
C LEU A 276 5.98 34.90 40.98
N ALA A 277 6.63 35.58 41.93
CA ALA A 277 6.59 37.04 42.04
C ALA A 277 7.29 37.73 40.86
N ALA A 278 8.47 37.22 40.46
CA ALA A 278 9.20 37.73 39.29
C ALA A 278 8.44 37.44 37.98
N PHE A 279 7.73 36.31 37.89
CA PHE A 279 6.88 36.00 36.74
C PHE A 279 5.63 36.88 36.69
N GLU A 280 4.98 37.14 37.83
CA GLU A 280 3.82 38.03 37.89
C GLU A 280 4.17 39.46 37.47
N ALA A 281 5.39 39.93 37.78
CA ALA A 281 5.91 41.22 37.33
C ALA A 281 6.05 41.34 35.80
N LEU A 282 6.12 40.22 35.06
CA LEU A 282 6.15 40.19 33.59
C LEU A 282 4.77 40.33 32.95
N ARG A 283 3.69 40.36 33.76
CA ARG A 283 2.33 40.50 33.25
C ARG A 283 2.16 41.87 32.64
N ASP A 284 1.74 41.92 31.38
CA ASP A 284 1.44 43.20 30.75
C ASP A 284 0.10 43.74 31.28
N THR A 285 0.16 44.74 32.16
CA THR A 285 -1.02 45.40 32.73
C THR A 285 -1.38 46.69 31.99
N ALA A 286 -0.74 46.95 30.83
CA ALA A 286 -0.88 48.21 30.09
C ALA A 286 -2.30 48.56 29.63
N HIS A 287 -3.27 47.63 29.67
CA HIS A 287 -4.68 47.95 29.41
C HIS A 287 -5.42 48.64 30.57
N TYR A 288 -4.85 48.72 31.78
CA TYR A 288 -5.55 49.26 32.97
C TYR A 288 -4.77 50.31 33.79
N ALA A 289 -3.53 50.65 33.43
CA ALA A 289 -2.73 51.63 34.18
C ALA A 289 -2.74 53.02 33.51
N PRO A 290 -3.10 54.11 34.21
CA PRO A 290 -2.89 55.47 33.72
C PRO A 290 -1.39 55.71 33.48
N GLN A 291 -1.06 56.40 32.38
CA GLN A 291 0.29 56.57 31.82
C GLN A 291 1.29 57.37 32.69
N THR A 292 0.98 57.65 33.96
CA THR A 292 1.69 58.64 34.78
C THR A 292 2.73 58.08 35.75
N THR A 293 2.90 56.77 35.87
CA THR A 293 4.00 56.20 36.66
C THR A 293 4.99 55.47 35.77
N GLN A 294 5.97 56.24 35.28
CA GLN A 294 7.25 55.76 34.77
C GLN A 294 8.13 55.32 35.96
N SER A 295 7.59 54.47 36.83
CA SER A 295 8.37 53.83 37.88
C SER A 295 9.25 52.78 37.22
N ALA A 296 10.53 52.77 37.57
CA ALA A 296 11.55 51.82 37.10
C ALA A 296 10.96 50.42 36.95
N ARG A 297 10.66 50.03 35.71
CA ARG A 297 10.24 48.67 35.38
C ARG A 297 11.43 47.78 35.77
N PRO A 298 11.22 46.72 36.55
CA PRO A 298 12.33 45.87 36.97
C PRO A 298 13.10 45.37 35.74
N ASP A 299 14.43 45.27 35.86
CA ASP A 299 15.34 44.70 34.85
C ASP A 299 15.07 43.19 34.57
N GLY A 300 13.94 42.65 35.04
CA GLY A 300 13.47 41.29 34.79
C GLY A 300 12.63 41.24 33.51
N GLY A 301 13.04 40.58 32.44
CA GLY A 301 14.30 39.89 32.20
C GLY A 301 14.62 39.97 30.72
N SER A 302 15.92 40.00 30.41
CA SER A 302 16.43 39.98 29.04
C SER A 302 15.66 38.97 28.18
N GLY A 303 15.06 39.43 27.08
CA GLY A 303 14.36 38.56 26.14
C GLY A 303 15.24 37.44 25.61
N ALA A 304 16.57 37.61 25.64
CA ALA A 304 17.53 36.59 25.23
C ALA A 304 17.41 35.29 26.04
N ALA A 305 17.25 35.37 27.37
CA ALA A 305 17.11 34.17 28.20
C ALA A 305 15.85 33.37 27.84
N TRP A 306 14.74 34.07 27.56
CA TRP A 306 13.49 33.47 27.12
C TRP A 306 13.58 32.86 25.71
N ILE A 307 14.24 33.54 24.77
CA ILE A 307 14.51 33.00 23.43
C ILE A 307 15.32 31.70 23.54
N HIS A 308 16.36 31.67 24.39
CA HIS A 308 17.14 30.46 24.62
C HIS A 308 16.29 29.33 25.22
N LEU A 309 15.48 29.61 26.25
CA LEU A 309 14.59 28.62 26.85
C LEU A 309 13.59 28.03 25.83
N TYR A 310 12.97 28.87 24.99
CA TYR A 310 12.08 28.38 23.93
C TYR A 310 12.83 27.62 22.84
N ALA A 311 14.01 28.09 22.43
CA ALA A 311 14.83 27.42 21.43
C ALA A 311 15.25 26.02 21.90
N VAL A 312 15.68 25.88 23.16
CA VAL A 312 16.04 24.59 23.76
C VAL A 312 14.80 23.71 23.93
N THR A 313 13.65 24.27 24.33
CA THR A 313 12.39 23.52 24.41
C THR A 313 11.98 22.96 23.05
N LEU A 314 11.96 23.79 22.00
CA LEU A 314 11.69 23.34 20.63
C LEU A 314 12.76 22.35 20.14
N GLY A 315 14.02 22.57 20.51
CA GLY A 315 15.12 21.65 20.27
C GLY A 315 14.85 20.25 20.82
N LEU A 316 14.54 20.16 22.11
CA LEU A 316 14.33 18.90 22.84
C LEU A 316 13.03 18.20 22.46
N PHE A 317 11.92 18.93 22.35
CA PHE A 317 10.59 18.34 22.15
C PHE A 317 10.15 18.25 20.69
N VAL A 318 10.81 18.97 19.78
CA VAL A 318 10.42 18.97 18.35
C VAL A 318 11.60 18.58 17.47
N VAL A 319 12.67 19.37 17.42
CA VAL A 319 13.75 19.17 16.45
C VAL A 319 14.43 17.82 16.64
N LEU A 320 14.89 17.51 17.85
CA LEU A 320 15.59 16.26 18.17
C LEU A 320 14.72 15.01 17.90
N PRO A 321 13.53 14.85 18.49
CA PRO A 321 12.70 13.66 18.22
C PRO A 321 12.27 13.57 16.75
N ARG A 322 11.95 14.68 16.07
CA ARG A 322 11.57 14.64 14.66
C ARG A 322 12.72 14.25 13.75
N THR A 323 13.93 14.75 14.00
CA THR A 323 15.12 14.35 13.24
C THR A 323 15.45 12.87 13.45
N LEU A 324 15.35 12.36 14.68
CA LEU A 324 15.51 10.93 14.96
C LEU A 324 14.45 10.07 14.23
N LEU A 325 13.18 10.49 14.26
CA LEU A 325 12.10 9.79 13.53
C LEU A 325 12.26 9.85 12.02
N MET A 326 12.77 10.98 11.49
CA MET A 326 13.14 11.13 10.08
C MET A 326 14.24 10.14 9.70
N LEU A 327 15.33 10.07 10.47
CA LEU A 327 16.44 9.14 10.22
C LEU A 327 15.98 7.68 10.29
N CYS A 328 15.20 7.32 11.31
CA CYS A 328 14.60 5.98 11.41
C CYS A 328 13.73 5.66 10.19
N SER A 329 12.93 6.62 9.73
CA SER A 329 12.08 6.45 8.54
C SER A 329 12.91 6.34 7.26
N ALA A 330 14.03 7.07 7.14
CA ALA A 330 14.94 6.98 6.01
C ALA A 330 15.64 5.62 5.94
N LEU A 331 16.05 5.06 7.09
CA LEU A 331 16.56 3.69 7.18
C LEU A 331 15.50 2.66 6.75
N ARG A 332 14.24 2.84 7.20
CA ARG A 332 13.12 1.99 6.74
C ARG A 332 12.88 2.12 5.24
N VAL A 333 12.98 3.31 4.65
CA VAL A 333 12.88 3.52 3.20
C VAL A 333 13.98 2.75 2.48
N ARG A 334 15.23 2.85 2.93
CA ARG A 334 16.36 2.13 2.34
C ARG A 334 16.15 0.61 2.40
N TRP A 335 15.71 0.10 3.55
CA TRP A 335 15.44 -1.33 3.71
C TRP A 335 14.25 -1.79 2.84
N LYS A 336 13.11 -1.08 2.87
CA LYS A 336 11.91 -1.44 2.08
C LYS A 336 12.13 -1.30 0.57
N ALA A 337 12.96 -0.35 0.13
CA ALA A 337 13.34 -0.21 -1.27
C ALA A 337 14.20 -1.38 -1.77
N GLN A 338 14.89 -2.09 -0.87
CA GLN A 338 15.65 -3.31 -1.20
C GLN A 338 14.83 -4.60 -1.02
N HIS A 339 13.76 -4.54 -0.23
CA HIS A 339 12.95 -5.69 0.18
C HIS A 339 11.47 -5.51 -0.15
N ILE A 340 11.16 -5.23 -1.42
CA ILE A 340 9.78 -5.30 -1.91
C ILE A 340 9.38 -6.77 -2.02
N ALA A 341 8.29 -7.12 -1.34
CA ALA A 341 7.71 -8.46 -1.36
C ALA A 341 6.78 -8.61 -2.58
N LEU A 342 7.01 -9.65 -3.37
CA LEU A 342 6.06 -10.07 -4.40
C LEU A 342 4.95 -10.93 -3.77
N PRO A 343 3.71 -10.85 -4.29
CA PRO A 343 2.62 -11.73 -3.87
C PRO A 343 2.81 -13.11 -4.51
N TRP A 344 3.70 -13.94 -3.94
CA TRP A 344 4.00 -15.29 -4.45
C TRP A 344 2.80 -16.23 -4.54
N SER A 345 1.72 -15.92 -3.81
CA SER A 345 0.44 -16.64 -3.87
C SER A 345 -0.43 -16.27 -5.07
N ASP A 346 -0.05 -15.26 -5.86
CA ASP A 346 -0.77 -14.87 -7.07
C ASP A 346 -0.51 -15.90 -8.19
N GLU A 347 -1.58 -16.32 -8.86
CA GLU A 347 -1.55 -17.40 -9.87
C GLU A 347 -0.57 -17.10 -11.00
N TYR A 348 -0.42 -15.81 -11.32
CA TYR A 348 0.57 -15.32 -12.27
C TYR A 348 1.99 -15.81 -11.95
N PHE A 349 2.45 -15.65 -10.71
CA PHE A 349 3.80 -16.08 -10.30
C PHE A 349 3.88 -17.59 -10.13
N ALA A 350 2.83 -18.21 -9.58
CA ALA A 350 2.76 -19.66 -9.44
C ALA A 350 2.93 -20.36 -10.79
N ARG A 351 2.26 -19.88 -11.84
CA ARG A 351 2.39 -20.40 -13.21
C ARG A 351 3.81 -20.28 -13.76
N LEU A 352 4.46 -19.12 -13.59
CA LEU A 352 5.82 -18.91 -14.06
C LEU A 352 6.84 -19.81 -13.36
N LEU A 353 6.66 -20.06 -12.06
CA LEU A 353 7.53 -20.95 -11.29
C LEU A 353 7.28 -22.42 -11.63
N ARG A 354 6.03 -22.83 -11.89
CA ARG A 354 5.73 -24.19 -12.40
C ARG A 354 6.43 -24.45 -13.73
N GLN A 355 6.30 -23.51 -14.67
CA GLN A 355 7.00 -23.57 -15.96
C GLN A 355 8.52 -23.66 -15.80
N ARG A 356 9.10 -22.90 -14.86
CA ARG A 356 10.56 -22.94 -14.60
C ARG A 356 11.01 -24.28 -14.04
N HIS A 357 10.31 -24.80 -13.04
CA HIS A 357 10.68 -26.03 -12.33
C HIS A 357 10.32 -27.30 -13.12
N GLY A 358 9.76 -27.17 -14.33
CA GLY A 358 9.24 -28.31 -15.09
C GLY A 358 8.15 -29.05 -14.33
N ARG A 359 7.44 -28.37 -13.42
CA ARG A 359 6.37 -28.97 -12.63
C ARG A 359 5.09 -28.90 -13.43
N GLU A 360 4.50 -30.07 -13.69
CA GLU A 360 3.17 -30.21 -14.28
C GLU A 360 2.13 -29.52 -13.39
N ALA A 361 1.11 -28.92 -14.01
CA ALA A 361 -0.02 -28.41 -13.25
C ALA A 361 -0.82 -29.60 -12.72
N SER A 362 -0.84 -29.81 -11.40
CA SER A 362 -1.73 -30.79 -10.77
C SER A 362 -3.10 -30.15 -10.59
N VAL A 363 -4.08 -30.65 -11.34
CA VAL A 363 -5.46 -30.17 -11.36
C VAL A 363 -6.38 -31.24 -10.80
N ARG A 364 -7.11 -30.86 -9.75
CA ARG A 364 -8.15 -31.72 -9.15
C ARG A 364 -9.52 -31.23 -9.57
N VAL A 365 -10.25 -32.03 -10.35
CA VAL A 365 -11.66 -31.76 -10.67
C VAL A 365 -12.53 -32.34 -9.56
N VAL A 366 -13.40 -31.51 -8.99
CA VAL A 366 -14.34 -31.89 -7.93
C VAL A 366 -15.76 -31.63 -8.43
N PRO A 367 -16.44 -32.66 -8.98
CA PRO A 367 -17.83 -32.53 -9.40
C PRO A 367 -18.76 -32.33 -8.21
N TYR A 368 -19.76 -31.47 -8.36
CA TYR A 368 -20.78 -31.23 -7.35
C TYR A 368 -22.18 -31.61 -7.87
N ALA A 369 -22.95 -32.31 -7.04
CA ALA A 369 -24.30 -32.83 -7.26
C ALA A 369 -24.48 -33.84 -8.40
N SER A 370 -23.69 -33.76 -9.48
CA SER A 370 -23.78 -34.63 -10.66
C SER A 370 -22.39 -35.13 -11.07
N ALA A 371 -22.31 -36.41 -11.42
CA ALA A 371 -21.08 -37.01 -11.95
C ALA A 371 -20.99 -36.75 -13.46
N PRO A 372 -19.87 -36.19 -13.98
CA PRO A 372 -19.71 -35.94 -15.40
C PRO A 372 -19.55 -37.25 -16.18
N SER A 373 -19.93 -37.24 -17.46
CA SER A 373 -19.67 -38.34 -18.38
C SER A 373 -18.16 -38.45 -18.68
N GLU A 374 -17.70 -39.61 -19.13
CA GLU A 374 -16.31 -39.77 -19.58
C GLU A 374 -15.96 -38.83 -20.74
N GLN A 375 -16.92 -38.58 -21.63
CA GLN A 375 -16.75 -37.62 -22.73
C GLN A 375 -16.57 -36.19 -22.22
N ALA A 376 -17.38 -35.77 -21.24
CA ALA A 376 -17.26 -34.45 -20.63
C ALA A 376 -15.92 -34.29 -19.89
N LEU A 377 -15.46 -35.32 -19.19
CA LEU A 377 -14.14 -35.33 -18.55
C LEU A 377 -13.00 -35.22 -19.58
N ALA A 378 -13.11 -35.92 -20.71
CA ALA A 378 -12.13 -35.82 -21.80
C ALA A 378 -12.10 -34.40 -22.41
N GLY A 379 -13.28 -33.81 -22.64
CA GLY A 379 -13.40 -32.42 -23.12
C GLY A 379 -12.82 -31.41 -22.14
N LEU A 380 -13.09 -31.58 -20.84
CA LEU A 380 -12.53 -30.73 -19.78
C LEU A 380 -11.01 -30.86 -19.71
N ARG A 381 -10.46 -32.09 -19.78
CA ARG A 381 -9.02 -32.33 -19.82
C ARG A 381 -8.38 -31.65 -21.04
N ALA A 382 -9.01 -31.73 -22.21
CA ALA A 382 -8.51 -31.09 -23.42
C ALA A 382 -8.47 -29.55 -23.29
N ALA A 383 -9.54 -28.94 -22.75
CA ALA A 383 -9.60 -27.50 -22.52
C ALA A 383 -8.56 -27.01 -21.49
N LEU A 384 -8.37 -27.77 -20.41
CA LEU A 384 -7.35 -27.47 -19.40
C LEU A 384 -5.94 -27.66 -19.96
N ALA A 385 -5.70 -28.71 -20.76
CA ALA A 385 -4.40 -28.95 -21.39
C ALA A 385 -3.99 -27.88 -22.39
N GLN A 386 -4.95 -27.35 -23.14
CA GLN A 386 -4.74 -26.19 -24.00
C GLN A 386 -4.27 -24.96 -23.20
N THR A 387 -4.76 -24.79 -21.97
CA THR A 387 -4.51 -23.60 -21.15
C THR A 387 -3.28 -23.73 -20.22
N LEU A 388 -3.08 -24.90 -19.62
CA LEU A 388 -2.09 -25.16 -18.58
C LEU A 388 -0.87 -25.94 -19.08
N GLY A 389 -0.96 -26.54 -20.27
CA GLY A 389 0.08 -27.39 -20.87
C GLY A 389 -0.38 -28.84 -21.04
N ALA A 390 0.19 -29.54 -22.02
CA ALA A 390 -0.17 -30.92 -22.36
C ALA A 390 0.19 -31.94 -21.25
N GLU A 391 1.27 -31.68 -20.53
CA GLU A 391 1.72 -32.46 -19.37
C GLU A 391 1.10 -31.89 -18.10
N LEU A 392 -0.20 -32.10 -17.92
CA LEU A 392 -0.89 -31.78 -16.67
C LEU A 392 -1.31 -33.06 -15.95
N ASP A 393 -1.10 -33.07 -14.64
CA ASP A 393 -1.57 -34.12 -13.75
C ASP A 393 -3.06 -33.90 -13.49
N PHE A 394 -3.89 -34.67 -14.20
CA PHE A 394 -5.34 -34.56 -14.17
C PHE A 394 -5.92 -35.65 -13.30
N SER A 395 -6.59 -35.27 -12.21
CA SER A 395 -7.31 -36.24 -11.39
C SER A 395 -8.73 -35.76 -11.05
N VAL A 396 -9.67 -36.71 -10.99
CA VAL A 396 -11.08 -36.43 -10.71
C VAL A 396 -11.44 -37.02 -9.35
N ALA A 397 -12.11 -36.23 -8.52
CA ALA A 397 -12.66 -36.67 -7.24
C ALA A 397 -14.03 -37.36 -7.43
N ALA A 398 -14.46 -38.12 -6.43
CA ALA A 398 -15.83 -38.58 -6.37
C ALA A 398 -16.78 -37.37 -6.34
N ALA A 399 -17.93 -37.49 -7.01
CA ALA A 399 -18.92 -36.41 -7.04
C ALA A 399 -19.45 -36.15 -5.62
N VAL A 400 -19.38 -34.89 -5.19
CA VAL A 400 -19.91 -34.46 -3.89
C VAL A 400 -21.42 -34.37 -4.01
N ALA A 401 -22.14 -35.08 -3.14
CA ALA A 401 -23.60 -35.06 -3.15
C ALA A 401 -24.14 -33.65 -2.84
N TYR A 402 -25.30 -33.31 -3.40
CA TYR A 402 -25.99 -32.07 -3.06
C TYR A 402 -26.30 -32.04 -1.55
N GLY A 403 -25.98 -30.92 -0.89
CA GLY A 403 -26.09 -30.78 0.57
C GLY A 403 -24.93 -31.36 1.38
N ALA A 404 -23.95 -32.03 0.76
CA ALA A 404 -22.76 -32.58 1.43
C ALA A 404 -21.54 -31.64 1.37
N GLN A 405 -21.75 -30.34 1.13
CA GLN A 405 -20.64 -29.39 0.99
C GLN A 405 -19.80 -29.21 2.24
N ASP A 406 -20.29 -29.53 3.45
CA ASP A 406 -19.56 -29.41 4.71
C ASP A 406 -18.84 -30.72 5.11
N ASP A 407 -18.86 -31.74 4.26
CA ASP A 407 -18.19 -33.01 4.54
C ASP A 407 -16.65 -32.86 4.48
N ALA A 408 -15.96 -33.34 5.51
CA ALA A 408 -14.51 -33.28 5.62
C ALA A 408 -13.80 -34.03 4.48
N SER A 409 -14.50 -34.97 3.83
CA SER A 409 -14.02 -35.69 2.65
C SER A 409 -13.71 -34.76 1.46
N VAL A 410 -14.41 -33.64 1.32
CA VAL A 410 -14.22 -32.64 0.26
C VAL A 410 -12.86 -31.96 0.37
N THR A 411 -12.44 -31.63 1.60
CA THR A 411 -11.18 -30.96 1.89
C THR A 411 -10.01 -31.93 2.03
N SER A 412 -10.25 -33.13 2.54
CA SER A 412 -9.24 -34.18 2.72
C SER A 412 -8.89 -34.91 1.42
N GLY A 413 -9.75 -34.84 0.40
CA GLY A 413 -9.60 -35.53 -0.89
C GLY A 413 -8.72 -34.81 -1.92
N LEU A 414 -8.10 -33.69 -1.57
CA LEU A 414 -7.17 -32.94 -2.41
C LEU A 414 -5.75 -33.53 -2.27
N PRO A 415 -5.17 -34.10 -3.35
CA PRO A 415 -3.80 -34.61 -3.30
C PRO A 415 -2.77 -33.53 -2.89
N VAL A 416 -1.75 -33.94 -2.13
CA VAL A 416 -0.64 -33.05 -1.76
C VAL A 416 0.05 -32.56 -3.03
N GLY A 417 0.16 -31.25 -3.20
CA GLY A 417 0.73 -30.64 -4.41
C GLY A 417 -0.29 -30.24 -5.47
N THR A 418 -1.60 -30.42 -5.21
CA THR A 418 -2.65 -29.85 -6.06
C THR A 418 -2.43 -28.35 -6.23
N SER A 419 -2.30 -27.92 -7.48
CA SER A 419 -2.04 -26.52 -7.83
C SER A 419 -3.33 -25.75 -8.15
N LEU A 420 -4.36 -26.46 -8.59
CA LEU A 420 -5.64 -25.88 -8.97
C LEU A 420 -6.79 -26.87 -8.69
N ALA A 421 -7.86 -26.39 -8.08
CA ALA A 421 -9.12 -27.12 -7.99
C ALA A 421 -10.12 -26.58 -9.02
N VAL A 422 -10.84 -27.49 -9.69
CA VAL A 422 -11.95 -27.15 -10.58
C VAL A 422 -13.24 -27.64 -9.94
N ALA A 423 -14.04 -26.71 -9.44
CA ALA A 423 -15.40 -26.97 -9.00
C ALA A 423 -16.28 -27.09 -10.26
N LEU A 424 -16.71 -28.32 -10.57
CA LEU A 424 -17.49 -28.62 -11.76
C LEU A 424 -18.98 -28.70 -11.42
N PHE A 425 -19.77 -27.89 -12.11
CA PHE A 425 -21.23 -27.83 -11.96
C PHE A 425 -21.94 -28.12 -13.27
N ASP A 426 -23.15 -28.64 -13.19
CA ASP A 426 -24.05 -28.78 -14.33
C ASP A 426 -24.92 -27.51 -14.46
N LEU A 427 -25.03 -26.93 -15.66
CA LEU A 427 -25.84 -25.73 -15.91
C LEU A 427 -27.33 -25.92 -15.57
N THR A 428 -27.82 -27.17 -15.56
CA THR A 428 -29.21 -27.50 -15.18
C THR A 428 -29.51 -27.19 -13.71
N ALA A 429 -28.48 -27.13 -12.85
CA ALA A 429 -28.64 -26.75 -11.45
C ALA A 429 -28.94 -25.25 -11.30
N THR A 430 -29.64 -24.91 -10.20
CA THR A 430 -29.84 -23.52 -9.81
C THR A 430 -28.75 -23.13 -8.82
N PRO A 431 -27.93 -22.10 -9.11
CA PRO A 431 -26.82 -21.72 -8.24
C PRO A 431 -27.35 -21.12 -6.93
N GLU A 432 -26.80 -21.56 -5.81
CA GLU A 432 -27.24 -21.20 -4.46
C GLU A 432 -26.03 -20.81 -3.60
N ALA A 433 -26.16 -19.75 -2.80
CA ALA A 433 -25.07 -19.26 -1.94
C ALA A 433 -24.72 -20.25 -0.83
N GLU A 434 -25.73 -20.90 -0.24
CA GLU A 434 -25.60 -21.80 0.92
C GLU A 434 -24.98 -23.16 0.54
N ASN A 435 -25.13 -23.57 -0.71
CA ASN A 435 -24.66 -24.85 -1.21
C ASN A 435 -23.45 -24.67 -2.14
N HIS A 436 -23.69 -24.21 -3.36
CA HIS A 436 -22.65 -23.98 -4.37
C HIS A 436 -21.61 -22.96 -3.89
N GLY A 437 -22.06 -21.85 -3.28
CA GLY A 437 -21.15 -20.81 -2.77
C GLY A 437 -20.23 -21.33 -1.66
N ARG A 438 -20.80 -22.00 -0.64
CA ARG A 438 -20.05 -22.65 0.45
C ARG A 438 -19.03 -23.67 -0.07
N PHE A 439 -19.43 -24.56 -0.96
CA PHE A 439 -18.56 -25.59 -1.53
C PHE A 439 -17.32 -24.98 -2.20
N VAL A 440 -17.51 -23.98 -3.06
CA VAL A 440 -16.38 -23.34 -3.74
C VAL A 440 -15.51 -22.56 -2.76
N GLN A 441 -16.09 -21.92 -1.75
CA GLN A 441 -15.32 -21.21 -0.72
C GLN A 441 -14.43 -22.15 0.10
N GLN A 442 -14.87 -23.37 0.39
CA GLN A 442 -14.06 -24.36 1.09
C GLN A 442 -12.87 -24.83 0.26
N LEU A 443 -13.08 -25.10 -1.03
CA LEU A 443 -11.97 -25.43 -1.94
C LEU A 443 -11.00 -24.25 -2.08
N ALA A 444 -11.53 -23.03 -2.22
CA ALA A 444 -10.75 -21.81 -2.33
C ALA A 444 -9.93 -21.47 -1.08
N ALA A 445 -10.33 -21.97 0.09
CA ALA A 445 -9.56 -21.83 1.32
C ALA A 445 -8.29 -22.68 1.33
N LEU A 446 -8.22 -23.72 0.49
CA LEU A 446 -7.10 -24.65 0.42
C LEU A 446 -6.20 -24.42 -0.80
N VAL A 447 -6.81 -24.14 -1.95
CA VAL A 447 -6.11 -24.00 -3.24
C VAL A 447 -6.86 -23.04 -4.17
N SER A 448 -6.14 -22.42 -5.11
CA SER A 448 -6.75 -21.67 -6.21
C SER A 448 -7.87 -22.49 -6.85
N THR A 449 -9.10 -21.94 -6.88
CA THR A 449 -10.28 -22.67 -7.34
C THR A 449 -10.99 -21.93 -8.46
N LEU A 450 -11.34 -22.66 -9.53
CA LEU A 450 -12.16 -22.21 -10.65
C LEU A 450 -13.56 -22.84 -10.59
N ALA A 451 -14.58 -22.07 -10.95
CA ALA A 451 -15.91 -22.59 -11.20
C ALA A 451 -16.11 -22.83 -12.71
N VAL A 452 -16.25 -24.09 -13.10
CA VAL A 452 -16.54 -24.50 -14.47
C VAL A 452 -17.97 -25.04 -14.51
N ILE A 453 -18.76 -24.56 -15.48
CA ILE A 453 -20.16 -24.91 -15.64
C ILE A 453 -20.31 -25.66 -16.97
N ASP A 454 -20.70 -26.92 -16.89
CA ASP A 454 -20.99 -27.75 -18.06
C ASP A 454 -22.36 -27.42 -18.64
N GLU A 455 -22.37 -26.99 -19.89
CA GLU A 455 -23.58 -26.66 -20.64
C GLU A 455 -24.14 -27.85 -21.43
N SER A 456 -23.39 -28.95 -21.55
CA SER A 456 -23.67 -30.05 -22.46
C SER A 456 -25.09 -30.62 -22.29
N GLY A 457 -25.46 -30.97 -21.06
CA GLY A 457 -26.77 -31.54 -20.73
C GLY A 457 -27.91 -30.54 -20.96
N PHE A 458 -27.69 -29.27 -20.64
CA PHE A 458 -28.69 -28.22 -20.82
C PHE A 458 -28.92 -27.90 -22.29
N GLN A 459 -27.85 -27.76 -23.08
CA GLN A 459 -27.93 -27.51 -24.52
C GLN A 459 -28.61 -28.68 -25.25
N ARG A 460 -28.30 -29.93 -24.89
CA ARG A 460 -29.00 -31.12 -25.43
C ARG A 460 -30.51 -31.07 -25.19
N ARG A 461 -30.93 -30.68 -23.98
CA ARG A 461 -32.35 -30.64 -23.59
C ARG A 461 -33.11 -29.44 -24.14
N PHE A 462 -32.45 -28.30 -24.33
CA PHE A 462 -33.09 -27.03 -24.70
C PHE A 462 -32.53 -26.42 -26.00
N ALA A 463 -32.02 -27.24 -26.91
CA ALA A 463 -31.44 -26.79 -28.19
C ALA A 463 -32.36 -25.84 -28.99
N ALA A 464 -33.68 -26.03 -28.89
CA ALA A 464 -34.69 -25.22 -29.58
C ALA A 464 -35.00 -23.86 -28.88
N THR A 465 -34.38 -23.53 -27.74
CA THR A 465 -34.70 -22.32 -26.97
C THR A 465 -33.43 -21.64 -26.42
N PRO A 466 -32.65 -20.95 -27.27
CA PRO A 466 -31.37 -20.33 -26.87
C PRO A 466 -31.51 -19.25 -25.80
N GLN A 467 -32.68 -18.62 -25.68
CA GLN A 467 -32.97 -17.64 -24.62
C GLN A 467 -32.92 -18.24 -23.21
N ARG A 468 -33.19 -19.54 -23.04
CA ARG A 468 -33.10 -20.22 -21.74
C ARG A 468 -31.66 -20.45 -21.32
N LEU A 469 -30.76 -20.69 -22.28
CA LEU A 469 -29.33 -20.83 -22.03
C LEU A 469 -28.76 -19.51 -21.48
N SER A 470 -29.06 -18.38 -22.13
CA SER A 470 -28.57 -17.06 -21.69
C SER A 470 -29.09 -16.71 -20.28
N GLN A 471 -30.37 -16.95 -19.99
CA GLN A 471 -30.93 -16.72 -18.65
C GLN A 471 -30.23 -17.55 -17.56
N ARG A 472 -29.87 -18.81 -17.85
CA ARG A 472 -29.15 -19.65 -16.90
C ARG A 472 -27.72 -19.18 -16.72
N GLN A 473 -27.02 -18.84 -17.80
CA GLN A 473 -25.69 -18.24 -17.71
C GLN A 473 -25.69 -16.94 -16.89
N ASP A 474 -26.71 -16.08 -17.04
CA ASP A 474 -26.83 -14.84 -16.28
C ASP A 474 -26.94 -15.10 -14.77
N ALA A 475 -27.71 -16.11 -14.36
CA ALA A 475 -27.82 -16.51 -12.95
C ALA A 475 -26.47 -17.00 -12.38
N TRP A 476 -25.74 -17.82 -13.13
CA TRP A 476 -24.40 -18.28 -12.75
C TRP A 476 -23.37 -17.14 -12.73
N ARG A 477 -23.45 -16.17 -13.66
CA ARG A 477 -22.60 -14.97 -13.65
C ARG A 477 -22.87 -14.09 -12.43
N ALA A 478 -24.14 -13.92 -12.04
CA ALA A 478 -24.49 -13.17 -10.84
C ALA A 478 -23.96 -13.85 -9.57
N TRP A 479 -24.11 -15.18 -9.46
CA TRP A 479 -23.57 -15.98 -8.37
C TRP A 479 -22.04 -15.89 -8.26
N ALA A 480 -21.33 -16.07 -9.38
CA ALA A 480 -19.87 -15.98 -9.42
C ALA A 480 -19.38 -14.55 -9.09
N GLY A 481 -20.10 -13.53 -9.57
CA GLY A 481 -19.84 -12.13 -9.24
C GLY A 481 -19.92 -11.85 -7.74
N ALA A 482 -20.87 -12.45 -7.03
CA ALA A 482 -20.98 -12.35 -5.57
C ALA A 482 -19.79 -13.00 -4.83
N LEU A 483 -19.15 -14.01 -5.43
CA LEU A 483 -17.93 -14.66 -4.93
C LEU A 483 -16.63 -13.98 -5.42
N GLY A 484 -16.74 -12.91 -6.21
CA GLY A 484 -15.60 -12.21 -6.78
C GLY A 484 -14.81 -13.04 -7.80
N THR A 485 -15.44 -14.03 -8.44
CA THR A 485 -14.85 -14.88 -9.48
C THR A 485 -15.60 -14.77 -10.80
N GLN A 486 -15.07 -15.38 -11.85
CA GLN A 486 -15.76 -15.52 -13.14
C GLN A 486 -16.04 -17.00 -13.43
N PRO A 487 -17.28 -17.35 -13.80
CA PRO A 487 -17.63 -18.71 -14.18
C PRO A 487 -17.17 -18.98 -15.61
N VAL A 488 -16.64 -20.18 -15.86
CA VAL A 488 -16.26 -20.63 -17.21
C VAL A 488 -17.36 -21.54 -17.73
N PHE A 489 -18.07 -21.10 -18.77
CA PHE A 489 -19.11 -21.87 -19.42
C PHE A 489 -18.54 -22.68 -20.58
N VAL A 490 -18.74 -23.99 -20.57
CA VAL A 490 -18.21 -24.87 -21.61
C VAL A 490 -19.20 -25.97 -21.91
N ASN A 491 -19.47 -26.25 -23.18
CA ASN A 491 -20.09 -27.52 -23.56
C ASN A 491 -19.00 -28.59 -23.55
N LEU A 492 -18.95 -29.42 -22.49
CA LEU A 492 -17.87 -30.39 -22.32
C LEU A 492 -17.96 -31.58 -23.29
N ASP A 493 -19.13 -31.87 -23.86
CA ASP A 493 -19.27 -32.91 -24.88
C ASP A 493 -18.59 -32.50 -26.21
N GLN A 494 -18.55 -31.18 -26.50
CA GLN A 494 -17.96 -30.58 -27.70
C GLN A 494 -17.35 -29.18 -27.39
N PRO A 495 -16.18 -29.12 -26.73
CA PRO A 495 -15.63 -27.84 -26.28
C PRO A 495 -15.02 -27.04 -27.45
N ASP A 496 -15.37 -25.75 -27.56
CA ASP A 496 -14.58 -24.79 -28.33
C ASP A 496 -13.33 -24.46 -27.53
N LEU A 497 -12.23 -25.17 -27.82
CA LEU A 497 -10.99 -25.09 -27.06
C LEU A 497 -10.41 -23.68 -27.05
N ARG A 498 -10.55 -22.90 -28.13
CA ARG A 498 -9.98 -21.53 -28.21
C ARG A 498 -10.79 -20.54 -27.39
N ALA A 499 -12.12 -20.59 -27.49
CA ALA A 499 -12.98 -19.75 -26.67
C ALA A 499 -12.82 -20.10 -25.18
N THR A 500 -12.77 -21.39 -24.87
CA THR A 500 -12.60 -21.90 -23.50
C THR A 500 -11.24 -21.53 -22.90
N GLU A 501 -10.15 -21.60 -23.68
CA GLU A 501 -8.82 -21.17 -23.22
C GLU A 501 -8.82 -19.69 -22.79
N ARG A 502 -9.46 -18.82 -23.57
CA ARG A 502 -9.57 -17.39 -23.23
C ARG A 502 -10.33 -17.19 -21.91
N ASP A 503 -11.43 -17.91 -21.71
CA ASP A 503 -12.29 -17.76 -20.56
C ASP A 503 -11.66 -18.41 -19.29
N LEU A 504 -10.96 -19.54 -19.45
CA LEU A 504 -10.14 -20.15 -18.40
C LEU A 504 -8.98 -19.23 -17.98
N LEU A 505 -8.28 -18.62 -18.94
CA LEU A 505 -7.25 -17.64 -18.64
C LEU A 505 -7.84 -16.46 -17.87
N ALA A 506 -8.98 -15.91 -18.28
CA ALA A 506 -9.65 -14.83 -17.54
C ALA A 506 -9.99 -15.25 -16.09
N ALA A 507 -10.55 -16.45 -15.92
CA ALA A 507 -10.92 -16.98 -14.61
C ALA A 507 -9.71 -17.26 -13.70
N LEU A 508 -8.57 -17.72 -14.26
CA LEU A 508 -7.31 -17.91 -13.53
C LEU A 508 -6.73 -16.60 -12.94
N HIS A 509 -7.04 -15.44 -13.53
CA HIS A 509 -6.66 -14.13 -12.97
C HIS A 509 -7.63 -13.64 -11.88
N CYS A 510 -8.82 -14.24 -11.78
CA CYS A 510 -9.85 -13.94 -10.79
C CYS A 510 -10.33 -15.22 -10.08
N PRO A 511 -9.44 -15.99 -9.43
CA PRO A 511 -9.84 -17.17 -8.68
C PRO A 511 -10.77 -16.75 -7.54
N VAL A 512 -11.58 -17.70 -7.07
CA VAL A 512 -12.56 -17.45 -6.00
C VAL A 512 -11.88 -16.80 -4.81
N ARG A 513 -12.38 -15.64 -4.41
CA ARG A 513 -11.88 -14.96 -3.22
C ARG A 513 -12.63 -15.52 -2.02
N THR A 514 -11.91 -16.17 -1.12
CA THR A 514 -12.45 -16.37 0.23
C THR A 514 -12.82 -15.01 0.80
N PRO A 515 -14.07 -14.81 1.28
CA PRO A 515 -14.41 -13.58 1.98
C PRO A 515 -13.44 -13.39 3.16
N PRO A 516 -13.03 -12.15 3.48
CA PRO A 516 -12.18 -11.92 4.63
C PRO A 516 -12.90 -12.44 5.87
N ALA A 517 -12.29 -13.41 6.56
CA ALA A 517 -12.79 -13.96 7.82
C ALA A 517 -13.04 -12.86 8.85
#